data_AF-A0A328DR67-F1
#
_entry.id   AF-A0A328DR67-F1
#
_cell.length_a   1.000
_cell.length_b   1.000
_cell.length_c   1.000
_cell.angle_alpha   90.00
_cell.angle_beta   90.00
_cell.angle_gamma   90.00
#
_symmetry.space_group_name_H-M   'P 1'
#
loop_
_entity.id
_entity.type
_entity.pdbx_description
1 polymer ?
#
loop_
_entity_poly.entity_id
_entity_poly.type
_entity_poly.pdbx_seq_one_letter_code
_entity_poly.pdbx_strand_id
1 'polypeptide(L)'
;MNRFLSEKGSITLFPNLENSTCQANPPSLLKNSITSSKRLHPTNSSIQSTQQEGSRERGDRDIEMQTDWFLLIFGAMICVVAAVIAEERRSTKECENLGFTGLALCSDCRTLSEYVKDQEVVSDCLRCCSEDSDDATSKVVYAGAILEVCMRKLVFYPEIVGFIEEEKDKFSSVKVQYAYNSPPKLIMLDDDGAHKETIRIDNWKREHILQFIAEKVKPSSDI
;
A
#
# COMPACT_ATOMS: atom_id res chain seq x y z
N MET A 1 -56.96 -25.65 -44.54
CA MET A 1 -56.75 -24.39 -43.77
C MET A 1 -55.25 -24.33 -43.47
N ASN A 2 -54.48 -23.61 -44.28
CA ASN A 2 -54.01 -22.22 -44.05
C ASN A 2 -53.14 -22.10 -42.79
N ARG A 3 -51.93 -21.52 -42.76
CA ARG A 3 -51.04 -20.87 -43.74
C ARG A 3 -49.78 -20.43 -42.93
N PHE A 4 -48.56 -20.50 -43.51
CA PHE A 4 -47.50 -19.46 -43.56
C PHE A 4 -46.95 -18.88 -42.21
N LEU A 5 -45.65 -18.66 -41.93
CA LEU A 5 -44.37 -18.39 -42.63
C LEU A 5 -43.23 -18.73 -41.64
N SER A 6 -42.11 -19.36 -42.02
CA SER A 6 -40.94 -18.80 -42.74
C SER A 6 -40.26 -17.63 -42.04
N GLU A 7 -39.11 -17.89 -41.41
CA GLU A 7 -37.93 -17.09 -41.71
C GLU A 7 -36.63 -17.90 -41.68
N LYS A 8 -35.90 -17.81 -42.80
CA LYS A 8 -34.60 -18.40 -43.08
C LYS A 8 -33.51 -17.56 -42.43
N GLY A 9 -32.46 -18.20 -41.90
CA GLY A 9 -31.23 -17.54 -41.47
C GLY A 9 -30.03 -18.46 -41.58
N SER A 10 -29.39 -18.40 -42.75
CA SER A 10 -28.15 -19.04 -43.21
C SER A 10 -27.12 -19.43 -42.13
N ILE A 11 -26.86 -20.73 -41.97
CA ILE A 11 -25.62 -21.25 -41.35
C ILE A 11 -24.66 -21.57 -42.51
N THR A 12 -23.77 -20.64 -42.81
CA THR A 12 -22.60 -20.93 -43.66
C THR A 12 -21.57 -21.69 -42.85
N LEU A 13 -21.23 -22.88 -43.34
CA LEU A 13 -20.12 -23.71 -42.91
C LEU A 13 -18.78 -23.19 -43.45
N PHE A 14 -17.72 -23.52 -42.68
CA PHE A 14 -16.27 -23.54 -42.98
C PHE A 14 -15.45 -22.26 -42.69
N PRO A 15 -14.15 -22.40 -42.36
CA PRO A 15 -13.43 -23.52 -41.74
C PRO A 15 -12.49 -23.11 -40.57
N ASN A 16 -11.91 -24.13 -39.94
CA ASN A 16 -10.69 -24.06 -39.12
C ASN A 16 -9.61 -23.15 -39.74
N LEU A 17 -9.00 -22.32 -38.90
CA LEU A 17 -7.66 -21.76 -39.09
C LEU A 17 -7.03 -21.73 -37.69
N GLU A 18 -6.31 -22.79 -37.35
CA GLU A 18 -4.84 -22.79 -37.34
C GLU A 18 -4.23 -21.74 -36.39
N ASN A 19 -3.73 -22.27 -35.27
CA ASN A 19 -2.38 -22.00 -34.77
C ASN A 19 -1.94 -20.54 -34.77
N SER A 20 -2.16 -19.84 -33.66
CA SER A 20 -1.46 -18.61 -33.34
C SER A 20 -0.73 -18.78 -32.02
N THR A 21 0.55 -19.12 -32.17
CA THR A 21 1.62 -19.16 -31.18
C THR A 21 1.60 -17.89 -30.31
N CYS A 22 1.53 -18.05 -28.99
CA CYS A 22 1.86 -16.98 -28.05
C CYS A 22 3.35 -16.67 -28.19
N GLN A 23 3.67 -15.65 -28.98
CA GLN A 23 5.04 -15.19 -29.20
C GLN A 23 5.40 -14.24 -28.06
N ALA A 24 6.10 -14.77 -27.05
CA ALA A 24 6.80 -13.96 -26.07
C ALA A 24 8.01 -13.30 -26.75
N ASN A 25 8.14 -11.98 -26.65
CA ASN A 25 9.42 -11.31 -26.86
C ASN A 25 9.61 -10.23 -25.77
N PRO A 26 10.79 -10.13 -25.15
CA PRO A 26 11.03 -9.29 -23.99
C PRO A 26 11.56 -7.90 -24.37
N PRO A 27 11.35 -6.85 -23.56
CA PRO A 27 12.13 -5.63 -23.67
C PRO A 27 13.39 -5.70 -22.81
N SER A 28 14.51 -5.93 -23.51
CA SER A 28 15.80 -5.22 -23.39
C SER A 28 16.09 -4.40 -22.13
N LEU A 29 17.13 -4.88 -21.43
CA LEU A 29 18.02 -4.14 -20.54
C LEU A 29 18.53 -2.84 -21.19
N LEU A 30 18.42 -1.73 -20.45
CA LEU A 30 19.25 -0.54 -20.68
C LEU A 30 19.93 -0.15 -19.36
N LYS A 31 21.23 -0.46 -19.31
CA LYS A 31 22.21 0.07 -18.38
C LYS A 31 22.38 1.55 -18.66
N ASN A 32 22.44 2.38 -17.61
CA ASN A 32 23.18 3.64 -17.66
C ASN A 32 23.90 3.86 -16.33
N SER A 33 25.22 3.71 -16.39
CA SER A 33 26.21 4.16 -15.41
C SER A 33 26.79 5.48 -15.91
N ILE A 34 26.65 6.58 -15.15
CA ILE A 34 27.57 7.71 -15.27
C ILE A 34 27.90 8.24 -13.87
N THR A 35 29.12 7.94 -13.47
CA THR A 35 29.91 8.59 -12.43
C THR A 35 30.49 9.90 -12.96
N SER A 36 30.38 11.00 -12.21
CA SER A 36 31.40 12.07 -12.09
C SER A 36 30.91 13.12 -11.09
N SER A 37 31.38 13.09 -9.84
CA SER A 37 32.54 13.87 -9.38
C SER A 37 32.44 15.38 -9.63
N LYS A 38 31.95 16.13 -8.63
CA LYS A 38 32.33 17.54 -8.45
C LYS A 38 32.72 17.76 -6.99
N ARG A 39 34.03 17.78 -6.79
CA ARG A 39 34.75 18.28 -5.63
C ARG A 39 34.94 19.79 -5.84
N LEU A 40 34.37 20.63 -5.00
CA LEU A 40 34.82 22.02 -4.84
C LEU A 40 35.07 22.27 -3.35
N HIS A 41 36.34 22.52 -3.04
CA HIS A 41 36.80 23.08 -1.78
C HIS A 41 36.78 24.62 -1.86
N PRO A 42 36.86 25.30 -0.71
CA PRO A 42 36.41 26.67 -0.51
C PRO A 42 37.53 27.69 -0.75
N THR A 43 37.16 28.89 -1.17
CA THR A 43 38.02 30.08 -1.11
C THR A 43 37.25 31.26 -0.53
N ASN A 44 37.42 31.39 0.78
CA ASN A 44 37.67 32.56 1.60
C ASN A 44 36.98 33.93 1.32
N SER A 45 36.44 34.44 2.44
CA SER A 45 36.55 35.82 2.95
C SER A 45 35.97 36.99 2.13
N SER A 46 34.92 37.62 2.65
CA SER A 46 35.07 38.75 3.58
C SER A 46 33.69 39.35 3.91
N ILE A 47 33.33 39.31 5.19
CA ILE A 47 32.18 40.02 5.75
C ILE A 47 32.60 41.47 6.06
N GLN A 48 31.70 42.40 5.79
CA GLN A 48 31.74 43.81 6.17
C GLN A 48 32.14 44.00 7.64
N SER A 49 33.15 44.84 7.89
CA SER A 49 33.37 45.45 9.20
C SER A 49 32.82 46.87 9.20
N THR A 50 31.85 47.05 10.08
CA THR A 50 31.21 48.29 10.50
C THR A 50 32.21 49.18 11.26
N GLN A 51 31.85 50.46 11.31
CA GLN A 51 32.58 51.59 11.87
C GLN A 51 33.02 51.49 13.35
N GLN A 52 34.09 52.27 13.58
CA GLN A 52 34.35 53.16 14.72
C GLN A 52 34.89 52.58 16.03
N GLU A 53 36.13 52.99 16.29
CA GLU A 53 36.73 53.09 17.61
C GLU A 53 37.06 54.57 17.87
N GLY A 54 36.65 55.11 19.03
CA GLY A 54 37.15 56.39 19.52
C GLY A 54 36.18 57.30 20.28
N SER A 55 35.68 56.88 21.44
CA SER A 55 35.53 57.77 22.62
C SER A 55 35.28 57.01 23.93
N ARG A 56 36.38 56.82 24.67
CA ARG A 56 36.58 56.93 26.14
C ARG A 56 35.62 56.18 27.10
N GLU A 57 36.24 55.22 27.79
CA GLU A 57 35.75 54.33 28.86
C GLU A 57 35.17 55.01 30.12
N ARG A 58 34.14 54.39 30.71
CA ARG A 58 33.99 54.19 32.16
C ARG A 58 32.97 53.08 32.42
N GLY A 59 33.39 52.04 33.13
CA GLY A 59 32.76 50.71 33.11
C GLY A 59 31.47 50.51 33.90
N ASP A 60 30.87 49.34 33.69
CA ASP A 60 29.95 48.66 34.59
C ASP A 60 29.89 47.17 34.16
N ARG A 61 30.47 46.25 34.95
CA ARG A 61 30.57 44.81 34.65
C ARG A 61 30.08 44.01 35.86
N ASP A 62 28.77 43.91 36.10
CA ASP A 62 28.27 43.04 37.18
C ASP A 62 26.91 42.33 36.90
N ILE A 63 26.30 42.41 35.70
CA ILE A 63 24.95 41.84 35.43
C ILE A 63 24.90 40.82 34.26
N GLU A 64 26.01 40.51 33.58
CA GLU A 64 25.99 39.58 32.42
C GLU A 64 26.18 38.09 32.79
N MET A 65 26.57 37.77 34.03
CA MET A 65 26.96 36.39 34.37
C MET A 65 25.76 35.48 34.72
N GLN A 66 24.61 36.06 35.07
CA GLN A 66 23.47 35.28 35.56
C GLN A 66 22.62 34.70 34.43
N THR A 67 22.47 35.41 33.31
CA THR A 67 21.67 34.97 32.14
C THR A 67 22.32 33.82 31.37
N ASP A 68 23.65 33.79 31.30
CA ASP A 68 24.38 32.75 30.57
C ASP A 68 24.25 31.38 31.23
N TRP A 69 24.31 31.31 32.57
CA TRP A 69 24.11 30.06 33.29
C TRP A 69 22.68 29.51 33.16
N PHE A 70 21.67 30.39 33.18
CA PHE A 70 20.29 29.96 32.97
C PHE A 70 20.06 29.47 31.54
N LEU A 71 20.66 30.12 30.53
CA LEU A 71 20.58 29.66 29.15
C LEU A 71 21.31 28.32 28.92
N LEU A 72 22.46 28.11 29.58
CA LEU A 72 23.18 26.84 29.53
C LEU A 72 22.40 25.70 30.22
N ILE A 73 21.83 25.96 31.40
CA ILE A 73 21.03 24.96 32.12
C ILE A 73 19.72 24.65 31.36
N PHE A 74 19.07 25.67 30.82
CA PHE A 74 17.85 25.50 30.04
C PHE A 74 18.13 24.76 28.72
N GLY A 75 19.24 25.07 28.04
CA GLY A 75 19.72 24.33 26.88
C GLY A 75 20.02 22.86 27.20
N ALA A 76 20.70 22.59 28.31
CA ALA A 76 20.96 21.22 28.77
C ALA A 76 19.67 20.46 29.10
N MET A 77 18.70 21.11 29.77
CA MET A 77 17.38 20.53 30.05
C MET A 77 16.59 20.25 28.78
N ILE A 78 16.60 21.14 27.80
CA ILE A 78 15.97 20.92 26.49
C ILE A 78 16.62 19.72 25.79
N CYS A 79 17.95 19.59 25.83
CA CYS A 79 18.64 18.44 25.25
C CYS A 79 18.26 17.12 25.93
N VAL A 80 18.13 17.09 27.26
CA VAL A 80 17.69 15.90 28.00
C VAL A 80 16.25 15.54 27.63
N VAL A 81 15.34 16.52 27.59
CA VAL A 81 13.94 16.28 27.19
C VAL A 81 13.88 15.75 25.76
N ALA A 82 14.61 16.34 24.81
CA ALA A 82 14.65 15.89 23.42
C ALA A 82 15.11 14.43 23.27
N ALA A 83 16.04 13.96 24.12
CA ALA A 83 16.50 12.58 24.11
C ALA A 83 15.43 11.58 24.63
N VAL A 84 14.51 12.02 25.49
CA VAL A 84 13.46 11.16 26.05
C VAL A 84 12.27 10.98 25.10
N ILE A 85 12.00 11.97 24.23
CA ILE A 85 10.92 11.92 23.22
C ILE A 85 11.35 11.25 21.90
N ALA A 86 12.62 10.91 21.75
CA ALA A 86 13.05 10.08 20.63
C ALA A 86 12.51 8.66 20.85
N GLU A 87 11.40 8.35 20.18
CA GLU A 87 10.92 6.98 20.01
C GLU A 87 12.01 6.19 19.27
N GLU A 88 12.92 5.57 20.03
CA GLU A 88 13.92 4.67 19.47
C GLU A 88 13.19 3.45 18.90
N ARG A 89 12.88 3.49 17.60
CA ARG A 89 12.64 2.27 16.85
C ARG A 89 13.93 1.47 16.90
N ARG A 90 13.89 0.36 17.63
CA ARG A 90 14.98 -0.62 17.68
C ARG A 90 15.31 -1.06 16.25
N SER A 91 16.59 -1.34 16.00
CA SER A 91 17.02 -1.88 14.70
C SER A 91 16.32 -3.21 14.41
N THR A 92 15.96 -3.48 13.15
CA THR A 92 15.26 -4.72 12.74
C THR A 92 15.93 -5.99 13.27
N LYS A 93 17.27 -6.02 13.32
CA LYS A 93 18.05 -7.17 13.83
C LYS A 93 17.85 -7.42 15.32
N GLU A 94 17.63 -6.35 16.08
CA GLU A 94 17.43 -6.44 17.53
C GLU A 94 16.03 -6.95 17.87
N CYS A 95 15.04 -6.51 17.10
CA CYS A 95 13.69 -7.07 17.14
C CYS A 95 13.67 -8.55 16.80
N GLU A 96 14.38 -8.97 15.75
CA GLU A 96 14.51 -10.38 15.37
C GLU A 96 15.17 -11.21 16.48
N ASN A 97 16.20 -10.67 17.15
CA ASN A 97 16.84 -11.35 18.28
C ASN A 97 15.93 -11.49 19.51
N LEU A 98 14.97 -10.58 19.69
CA LEU A 98 13.92 -10.66 20.71
C LEU A 98 12.75 -11.56 20.28
N GLY A 99 12.77 -12.09 19.05
CA GLY A 99 11.72 -12.95 18.50
C GLY A 99 10.56 -12.21 17.83
N PHE A 100 10.63 -10.88 17.71
CA PHE A 100 9.66 -10.07 16.97
C PHE A 100 10.10 -9.96 15.51
N THR A 101 9.35 -10.58 14.61
CA THR A 101 9.54 -10.34 13.17
C THR A 101 8.94 -8.98 12.82
N GLY A 102 9.61 -8.19 11.99
CA GLY A 102 9.22 -6.80 11.64
C GLY A 102 7.91 -6.65 10.83
N LEU A 103 7.02 -7.64 10.92
CA LEU A 103 5.67 -7.66 10.34
C LEU A 103 4.58 -7.52 11.42
N ALA A 104 4.96 -7.40 12.70
CA ALA A 104 4.01 -7.21 13.80
C ALA A 104 3.37 -5.81 13.74
N LEU A 105 2.05 -5.79 13.76
CA LEU A 105 1.24 -4.58 13.79
C LEU A 105 1.18 -4.01 15.22
N CYS A 106 1.24 -2.69 15.37
CA CYS A 106 1.21 -2.08 16.71
C CYS A 106 -0.13 -2.33 17.44
N SER A 107 -1.22 -2.55 16.70
CA SER A 107 -2.52 -2.99 17.21
C SER A 107 -2.46 -4.38 17.85
N ASP A 108 -1.70 -5.29 17.25
CA ASP A 108 -1.45 -6.62 17.81
C ASP A 108 -0.65 -6.51 19.11
N CYS A 109 0.36 -5.64 19.17
CA CYS A 109 1.12 -5.39 20.39
C CYS A 109 0.28 -4.78 21.52
N ARG A 110 -0.70 -3.91 21.19
CA ARG A 110 -1.66 -3.37 22.17
C ARG A 110 -2.59 -4.45 22.70
N THR A 111 -3.09 -5.31 21.81
CA THR A 111 -3.94 -6.45 22.18
C THR A 111 -3.16 -7.47 23.02
N LEU A 112 -1.88 -7.69 22.71
CA LEU A 112 -0.99 -8.57 23.47
C LEU A 112 -0.90 -8.16 24.95
N SER A 113 -1.00 -6.86 25.25
CA SER A 113 -0.98 -6.33 26.62
C SER A 113 -2.17 -6.79 27.48
N GLU A 114 -3.26 -7.25 26.86
CA GLU A 114 -4.42 -7.79 27.58
C GLU A 114 -4.20 -9.23 28.04
N TYR A 115 -3.33 -9.97 27.35
CA TYR A 115 -3.10 -11.40 27.56
C TYR A 115 -1.76 -11.69 28.26
N VAL A 116 -0.75 -10.86 28.03
CA VAL A 116 0.61 -11.03 28.58
C VAL A 116 0.81 -10.08 29.76
N LYS A 117 1.15 -10.66 30.92
CA LYS A 117 1.41 -9.91 32.16
C LYS A 117 2.81 -9.27 32.21
N ASP A 118 3.71 -9.68 31.32
CA ASP A 118 5.05 -9.13 31.20
C ASP A 118 5.05 -7.83 30.40
N GLN A 119 5.06 -6.71 31.14
CA GLN A 119 5.07 -5.36 30.58
C GLN A 119 6.32 -5.09 29.74
N GLU A 120 7.44 -5.77 30.04
CA GLU A 120 8.68 -5.66 29.27
C GLU A 120 8.50 -6.19 27.84
N VAL A 121 7.86 -7.36 27.68
CA VAL A 121 7.58 -7.98 26.37
C VAL A 121 6.64 -7.11 25.54
N VAL A 122 5.62 -6.53 26.18
CA VAL A 122 4.70 -5.58 25.51
C VAL A 122 5.45 -4.33 25.05
N SER A 123 6.35 -3.81 25.88
CA SER A 123 7.15 -2.63 25.52
C SER A 123 8.12 -2.90 24.37
N ASP A 124 8.74 -4.08 24.34
CA ASP A 124 9.62 -4.47 23.25
C ASP A 124 8.84 -4.73 21.95
N CYS A 125 7.64 -5.31 22.04
CA CYS A 125 6.72 -5.43 20.91
C CYS A 125 6.39 -4.04 20.32
N LEU A 126 6.01 -3.08 21.17
CA LEU A 126 5.67 -1.72 20.74
C LEU A 126 6.86 -0.95 20.14
N ARG A 127 8.08 -1.27 20.54
CA ARG A 127 9.31 -0.70 19.94
C ARG A 127 9.68 -1.34 18.60
N CYS A 128 9.16 -2.53 18.34
CA CYS A 128 9.46 -3.34 17.16
C CYS A 128 8.33 -3.39 16.13
N CYS A 129 7.14 -2.91 16.47
CA CYS A 129 5.98 -2.97 15.60
C CYS A 129 6.07 -1.95 14.44
N SER A 130 5.47 -2.32 13.32
CA SER A 130 5.12 -1.37 12.27
C SER A 130 3.80 -0.70 12.63
N GLU A 131 3.72 0.61 12.39
CA GLU A 131 2.44 1.33 12.51
C GLU A 131 1.37 0.60 11.71
N ASP A 132 0.17 0.56 12.29
CA ASP A 132 -1.03 0.03 11.66
C ASP A 132 -1.46 0.98 10.53
N SER A 133 -0.65 1.07 9.47
CA SER A 133 -1.18 1.51 8.20
C SER A 133 -1.94 0.30 7.68
N ASP A 134 -3.27 0.38 7.67
CA ASP A 134 -4.12 -0.58 6.97
C ASP A 134 -3.58 -0.84 5.54
N ASP A 135 -2.82 0.11 5.01
CA ASP A 135 -2.19 0.18 3.71
C ASP A 135 -1.63 -1.11 3.10
N ALA A 136 -1.07 -2.06 3.87
CA ALA A 136 -0.43 -3.23 3.26
C ALA A 136 -1.43 -4.14 2.52
N THR A 137 -2.68 -4.21 2.99
CA THR A 137 -3.76 -4.95 2.31
C THR A 137 -4.92 -4.01 1.93
N SER A 138 -5.12 -2.92 2.66
CA SER A 138 -6.17 -1.92 2.48
C SER A 138 -5.86 -0.89 1.37
N LYS A 139 -4.59 -0.62 1.06
CA LYS A 139 -4.21 0.34 -0.01
C LYS A 139 -4.34 -0.25 -1.40
N VAL A 140 -4.46 -1.57 -1.52
CA VAL A 140 -4.57 -2.22 -2.83
C VAL A 140 -6.03 -2.10 -3.29
N VAL A 141 -6.38 -0.89 -3.71
CA VAL A 141 -7.65 -0.62 -4.36
C VAL A 141 -7.48 -0.89 -5.86
N TYR A 142 -8.23 -1.85 -6.37
CA TYR A 142 -8.28 -2.22 -7.77
C TYR A 142 -9.28 -1.34 -8.51
N ALA A 143 -8.96 -0.99 -9.76
CA ALA A 143 -9.86 -0.18 -10.57
C ALA A 143 -11.12 -0.95 -10.99
N GLY A 144 -11.02 -2.29 -11.05
CA GLY A 144 -12.13 -3.17 -11.36
C GLY A 144 -11.81 -4.63 -11.06
N ALA A 145 -12.79 -5.50 -11.29
CA ALA A 145 -12.60 -6.95 -11.19
C ALA A 145 -13.41 -7.69 -12.25
N ILE A 146 -12.91 -8.84 -12.70
CA ILE A 146 -13.62 -9.75 -13.60
C ILE A 146 -13.89 -11.05 -12.85
N LEU A 147 -15.16 -11.36 -12.65
CA LEU A 147 -15.62 -12.66 -12.18
C LEU A 147 -15.64 -13.63 -13.35
N GLU A 148 -14.61 -14.46 -13.49
CA GLU A 148 -14.53 -15.48 -14.52
C GLU A 148 -15.14 -16.80 -14.01
N VAL A 149 -16.14 -17.32 -14.74
CA VAL A 149 -16.87 -18.54 -14.37
C VAL A 149 -17.17 -19.42 -15.59
N CYS A 150 -17.30 -20.73 -15.40
CA CYS A 150 -17.80 -21.63 -16.42
C CYS A 150 -19.34 -21.74 -16.35
N MET A 151 -20.03 -21.34 -17.41
CA MET A 151 -21.50 -21.37 -17.50
C MET A 151 -22.11 -22.72 -17.10
N ARG A 152 -21.52 -23.84 -17.54
CA ARG A 152 -22.04 -25.19 -17.25
C ARG A 152 -21.82 -25.66 -15.81
N LYS A 153 -20.88 -25.05 -15.08
CA LYS A 153 -20.55 -25.44 -13.71
C LYS A 153 -21.19 -24.54 -12.66
N LEU A 154 -21.83 -23.44 -13.05
CA LEU A 154 -22.46 -22.50 -12.11
C LEU A 154 -23.52 -23.15 -11.22
N VAL A 155 -24.19 -24.21 -11.68
CA VAL A 155 -25.15 -24.99 -10.88
C VAL A 155 -24.52 -25.55 -9.59
N PHE A 156 -23.21 -25.79 -9.57
CA PHE A 156 -22.49 -26.27 -8.39
C PHE A 156 -22.08 -25.15 -7.42
N TYR A 157 -22.29 -23.90 -7.79
CA TYR A 157 -21.85 -22.72 -7.06
C TYR A 157 -23.03 -21.75 -6.81
N PRO A 158 -24.06 -22.18 -6.04
CA PRO A 158 -25.26 -21.38 -5.82
C PRO A 158 -24.96 -20.00 -5.18
N GLU A 159 -23.95 -19.93 -4.32
CA GLU A 159 -23.49 -18.66 -3.72
C GLU A 159 -23.00 -17.66 -4.77
N ILE A 160 -22.28 -18.14 -5.79
CA ILE A 160 -21.76 -17.34 -6.90
C ILE A 160 -22.90 -16.88 -7.81
N VAL A 161 -23.85 -17.78 -8.12
CA VAL A 161 -25.05 -17.44 -8.90
C VAL A 161 -25.83 -16.34 -8.19
N GLY A 162 -26.05 -16.49 -6.88
CA GLY A 162 -26.72 -15.50 -6.06
C GLY A 162 -26.05 -14.12 -6.09
N PHE A 163 -24.71 -14.08 -6.04
CA PHE A 163 -23.97 -12.83 -6.22
C PHE A 163 -24.19 -12.23 -7.63
N ILE A 164 -24.11 -13.04 -8.68
CA ILE A 164 -24.29 -12.59 -10.07
C ILE A 164 -25.69 -12.01 -10.32
N GLU A 165 -26.73 -12.62 -9.74
CA GLU A 165 -28.12 -12.24 -10.00
C GLU A 165 -28.62 -11.09 -9.12
N GLU A 166 -28.21 -11.03 -7.84
CA GLU A 166 -28.81 -10.11 -6.87
C GLU A 166 -27.94 -8.88 -6.57
N GLU A 167 -26.61 -9.00 -6.74
CA GLU A 167 -25.66 -8.05 -6.15
C GLU A 167 -24.71 -7.43 -7.18
N LYS A 168 -24.41 -8.15 -8.26
CA LYS A 168 -23.50 -7.72 -9.33
C LYS A 168 -23.79 -6.32 -9.85
N ASP A 169 -25.06 -5.94 -9.95
CA ASP A 169 -25.49 -4.65 -10.49
C ASP A 169 -25.13 -3.47 -9.58
N LYS A 170 -24.87 -3.71 -8.29
CA LYS A 170 -24.38 -2.69 -7.35
C LYS A 170 -22.93 -2.30 -7.62
N PHE A 171 -22.19 -3.09 -8.40
CA PHE A 171 -20.78 -2.90 -8.68
C PHE A 171 -20.53 -2.80 -10.19
N SER A 172 -20.53 -1.58 -10.75
CA SER A 172 -20.34 -1.39 -12.20
C SER A 172 -18.89 -1.67 -12.65
N SER A 173 -17.92 -1.45 -11.75
CA SER A 173 -16.49 -1.78 -11.94
C SER A 173 -16.20 -3.29 -12.00
N VAL A 174 -17.18 -4.13 -11.65
CA VAL A 174 -17.09 -5.59 -11.73
C VAL A 174 -17.73 -6.06 -13.03
N LYS A 175 -17.13 -7.04 -13.70
CA LYS A 175 -17.69 -7.67 -14.92
C LYS A 175 -17.72 -9.19 -14.76
N VAL A 176 -18.69 -9.84 -15.39
CA VAL A 176 -18.76 -11.32 -15.41
C VAL A 176 -18.27 -11.81 -16.76
N GLN A 177 -17.31 -12.73 -16.76
CA GLN A 177 -16.77 -13.34 -17.97
C GLN A 177 -17.01 -14.85 -17.93
N TYR A 178 -17.54 -15.38 -19.03
CA TYR A 178 -17.79 -16.81 -19.14
C TYR A 178 -16.64 -17.49 -19.89
N ALA A 179 -15.91 -18.35 -19.20
CA ALA A 179 -14.79 -19.11 -19.76
C ALA A 179 -14.99 -20.62 -19.57
N TYR A 180 -14.74 -21.37 -20.65
CA TYR A 180 -14.92 -22.82 -20.64
C TYR A 180 -13.98 -23.49 -19.63
N ASN A 181 -14.53 -24.41 -18.82
CA ASN A 181 -13.81 -25.16 -17.78
C ASN A 181 -13.12 -24.32 -16.70
N SER A 182 -13.35 -23.00 -16.66
CA SER A 182 -12.77 -22.16 -15.63
C SER A 182 -13.50 -22.33 -14.28
N PRO A 183 -12.78 -22.58 -13.17
CA PRO A 183 -13.37 -22.50 -11.85
C PRO A 183 -13.69 -21.03 -11.50
N PRO A 184 -14.68 -20.76 -10.63
CA PRO A 184 -14.97 -19.41 -10.19
C PRO A 184 -13.74 -18.71 -9.61
N LYS A 185 -13.36 -17.59 -10.22
CA LYS A 185 -12.22 -16.78 -9.78
C LYS A 185 -12.47 -15.30 -10.07
N LEU A 186 -11.92 -14.43 -9.24
CA LEU A 186 -11.84 -13.00 -9.46
C LEU A 186 -10.49 -12.67 -10.10
N ILE A 187 -10.51 -11.91 -11.18
CA ILE A 187 -9.32 -11.34 -11.82
C ILE A 187 -9.36 -9.85 -11.52
N MET A 188 -8.41 -9.38 -10.72
CA MET A 188 -8.36 -7.99 -10.30
C MET A 188 -7.65 -7.14 -11.35
N LEU A 189 -8.21 -5.98 -11.65
CA LEU A 189 -7.71 -5.07 -12.69
C LEU A 189 -7.02 -3.85 -12.06
N ASP A 190 -5.92 -3.44 -12.66
CA ASP A 190 -5.31 -2.14 -12.37
C ASP A 190 -6.02 -0.98 -13.09
N ASP A 191 -5.52 0.24 -12.91
CA ASP A 191 -6.09 1.46 -13.50
C ASP A 191 -6.08 1.47 -15.05
N ASP A 192 -5.19 0.69 -15.66
CA ASP A 192 -5.08 0.52 -17.12
C ASP A 192 -5.95 -0.63 -17.64
N GLY A 193 -6.65 -1.34 -16.74
CA GLY A 193 -7.48 -2.51 -17.05
C GLY A 193 -6.66 -3.79 -17.31
N ALA A 194 -5.37 -3.80 -16.99
CA ALA A 194 -4.53 -4.98 -17.06
C ALA A 194 -4.71 -5.88 -15.84
N HIS A 195 -4.41 -7.17 -16.02
CA HIS A 195 -4.57 -8.17 -14.97
C HIS A 195 -3.47 -8.00 -13.92
N LYS A 196 -3.88 -7.68 -12.69
CA LYS A 196 -2.96 -7.49 -11.57
C LYS A 196 -2.86 -8.74 -10.69
N GLU A 197 -4.00 -9.34 -10.36
CA GLU A 197 -4.06 -10.50 -9.47
C GLU A 197 -5.21 -11.45 -9.89
N THR A 198 -5.12 -12.72 -9.52
CA THR A 198 -6.22 -13.69 -9.66
C THR A 198 -6.45 -14.45 -8.36
N ILE A 199 -7.69 -14.44 -7.89
CA ILE A 199 -8.12 -15.01 -6.61
C ILE A 199 -9.18 -16.07 -6.88
N ARG A 200 -8.99 -17.29 -6.39
CA ARG A 200 -9.98 -18.36 -6.50
C ARG A 200 -11.06 -18.20 -5.43
N ILE A 201 -12.32 -18.31 -5.86
CA ILE A 201 -13.49 -18.11 -4.98
C ILE A 201 -14.45 -19.31 -4.98
N ASP A 202 -13.99 -20.49 -5.41
CA ASP A 202 -14.82 -21.69 -5.53
C ASP A 202 -15.45 -22.17 -4.20
N ASN A 203 -14.89 -21.74 -3.07
CA ASN A 203 -15.38 -22.06 -1.73
C ASN A 203 -15.83 -20.81 -0.94
N TRP A 204 -16.12 -19.71 -1.64
CA TRP A 204 -16.57 -18.49 -0.98
C TRP A 204 -18.09 -18.44 -0.89
N LYS A 205 -18.58 -17.81 0.18
CA LYS A 205 -19.99 -17.48 0.32
C LYS A 205 -20.27 -16.10 -0.28
N ARG A 206 -21.55 -15.83 -0.57
CA ARG A 206 -21.99 -14.56 -1.16
C ARG A 206 -21.49 -13.35 -0.37
N GLU A 207 -21.64 -13.38 0.96
CA GLU A 207 -21.24 -12.29 1.85
C GLU A 207 -19.74 -11.98 1.81
N HIS A 208 -18.90 -13.00 1.62
CA HIS A 208 -17.45 -12.80 1.54
C HIS A 208 -17.06 -12.14 0.23
N ILE A 209 -17.74 -12.49 -0.86
CA ILE A 209 -17.51 -11.88 -2.19
C ILE A 209 -17.91 -10.40 -2.14
N LEU A 210 -19.05 -10.10 -1.52
CA LEU A 210 -19.52 -8.73 -1.34
C LEU A 210 -18.54 -7.88 -0.54
N GLN A 211 -18.15 -8.38 0.64
CA GLN A 211 -17.22 -7.67 1.50
C GLN A 211 -15.89 -7.43 0.79
N PHE A 212 -15.34 -8.45 0.15
CA PHE A 212 -14.08 -8.35 -0.55
C PHE A 212 -14.12 -7.34 -1.70
N ILE A 213 -15.16 -7.39 -2.54
CA ILE A 213 -15.31 -6.45 -3.66
C ILE A 213 -15.53 -5.02 -3.15
N ALA A 214 -16.38 -4.84 -2.14
CA ALA A 214 -16.64 -3.52 -1.56
C ALA A 214 -15.40 -2.89 -0.92
N GLU A 215 -14.54 -3.71 -0.32
CA GLU A 215 -13.30 -3.23 0.32
C GLU A 215 -12.18 -3.01 -0.69
N LYS A 216 -12.04 -3.87 -1.70
CA LYS A 216 -10.87 -3.90 -2.59
C LYS A 216 -11.09 -3.26 -3.96
N VAL A 217 -12.31 -2.97 -4.39
CA VAL A 217 -12.60 -2.42 -5.72
C VAL A 217 -13.13 -1.00 -5.61
N LYS A 218 -12.67 -0.09 -6.49
CA LYS A 218 -13.17 1.29 -6.54
C LYS A 218 -14.69 1.29 -6.75
N PRO A 219 -15.45 2.04 -5.92
CA PRO A 219 -16.87 2.25 -6.18
C PRO A 219 -17.00 2.97 -7.53
N SER A 220 -17.98 2.57 -8.32
CA SER A 220 -18.25 3.21 -9.60
C SER A 220 -18.64 4.67 -9.38
N SER A 221 -17.88 5.58 -10.00
CA SER A 221 -18.15 7.02 -9.99
C SER A 221 -19.29 7.39 -10.95
N ASP A 222 -20.43 6.71 -10.85
CA ASP A 222 -21.65 7.10 -11.56
C ASP A 222 -22.57 7.79 -10.54
N ILE A 223 -22.46 9.13 -10.50
CA ILE A 223 -23.48 10.05 -9.95
C ILE A 223 -24.30 10.54 -11.14
#